data_AF-A0A962NWY0-F1
#
_entry.id   AF-A0A962NWY0-F1
#
_cell.length_a   1.000
_cell.length_b   1.000
_cell.length_c   1.000
_cell.angle_alpha   90.00
_cell.angle_beta   90.00
_cell.angle_gamma   90.00
#
_symmetry.space_group_name_H-M   'P 1'
#
loop_
_entity.id
_entity.type
_entity.pdbx_description
1 polymer ?
#
loop_
_entity_poly.entity_id
_entity_poly.type
_entity_poly.pdbx_seq_one_letter_code
_entity_poly.pdbx_strand_id
1 'polypeptide(L)'
;MLLRFIVYLQCLLCSLLYADTPPSVALFYGAQPPLAELRAFDVVVVDPNHANISPQHYNSPYSQLFAYASVGEAHPSSAYFKQIPQAWLKSQNHAWQSTIIDQSAPDWPQFFANTVIAPLWEQGYRGFFLDTLDSYQLIAKTPEQKAQQEAGLKSVIRAIKQRWPEAKLIFNRGFEILPEVHNLAWMVAAESLYQGWNANTQRYQAVSAADNTWLSQKLLDIHQQYQLPILVIDYVPSQQRDLAKQTASNIQKLGFSAWVSNPSLDALGISSEVEVLPRKVLVIYNPAEAPDLHYQDV
;
A
#
# COMPACT_ATOMS: atom_id res chain seq x y z
N MET A 1 45.61 22.66 -31.62
CA MET A 1 44.52 21.73 -32.00
C MET A 1 44.41 20.53 -31.05
N LEU A 2 44.66 20.73 -29.74
CA LEU A 2 44.57 19.67 -28.71
C LEU A 2 43.83 20.13 -27.43
N LEU A 3 43.17 21.29 -27.49
CA LEU A 3 42.53 21.95 -26.34
C LEU A 3 41.03 22.20 -26.56
N ARG A 4 40.41 21.48 -27.52
CA ARG A 4 38.96 21.52 -27.78
C ARG A 4 38.27 20.17 -27.59
N PHE A 5 39.01 19.13 -27.20
CA PHE A 5 38.47 17.79 -26.97
C PHE A 5 38.21 17.44 -25.50
N ILE A 6 38.68 18.25 -24.55
CA ILE A 6 38.50 17.97 -23.10
C ILE A 6 37.16 18.51 -22.58
N VAL A 7 36.57 19.53 -23.23
CA VAL A 7 35.31 20.15 -22.77
C VAL A 7 34.07 19.32 -23.16
N TYR A 8 34.15 18.47 -24.18
CA TYR A 8 33.03 17.59 -24.57
C TYR A 8 32.97 16.28 -23.78
N LEU A 9 34.04 15.88 -23.09
CA LEU A 9 34.06 14.65 -22.29
C LEU A 9 33.50 14.84 -20.87
N GLN A 10 33.40 16.09 -20.38
CA GLN A 10 32.78 16.40 -19.08
C GLN A 10 31.26 16.61 -19.15
N CYS A 11 30.68 16.87 -20.32
CA CYS A 11 29.23 16.99 -20.48
C CYS A 11 28.49 15.66 -20.73
N LEU A 12 29.23 14.53 -20.87
CA LEU A 12 28.63 13.20 -21.05
C LEU A 12 28.62 12.33 -19.79
N LEU A 13 29.12 12.85 -18.66
CA LEU A 13 29.16 12.17 -17.36
C LEU A 13 28.18 12.73 -16.32
N CYS A 14 27.31 13.65 -16.73
CA CYS A 14 26.09 14.01 -16.00
C CYS A 14 24.88 13.29 -16.60
N SER A 15 24.97 11.97 -16.78
CA SER A 15 23.77 11.15 -16.62
C SER A 15 23.35 11.31 -15.17
N LEU A 16 22.41 12.24 -14.96
CA LEU A 16 21.68 12.43 -13.72
C LEU A 16 21.34 11.04 -13.18
N LEU A 17 22.00 10.63 -12.10
CA LEU A 17 21.40 9.70 -11.15
C LEU A 17 20.19 10.45 -10.58
N TYR A 18 19.09 10.48 -11.33
CA TYR A 18 17.79 10.62 -10.69
C TYR A 18 17.72 9.39 -9.80
N ALA A 19 17.92 9.59 -8.50
CA ALA A 19 17.36 8.67 -7.54
C ALA A 19 15.86 8.73 -7.81
N ASP A 20 15.33 7.71 -8.49
CA ASP A 20 13.89 7.54 -8.65
C ASP A 20 13.33 7.51 -7.24
N THR A 21 12.76 8.64 -6.83
CA THR A 21 12.17 8.75 -5.50
C THR A 21 10.96 7.82 -5.53
N PRO A 22 10.85 6.86 -4.62
CA PRO A 22 9.72 5.95 -4.62
C PRO A 22 8.42 6.76 -4.53
N PRO A 23 7.35 6.29 -5.20
CA PRO A 23 6.09 7.01 -5.22
C PRO A 23 5.55 7.13 -3.80
N SER A 24 5.03 8.30 -3.47
CA SER A 24 4.40 8.58 -2.17
C SER A 24 3.07 7.84 -2.08
N VAL A 25 2.89 7.05 -1.01
CA VAL A 25 1.68 6.25 -0.80
C VAL A 25 1.04 6.60 0.54
N ALA A 26 -0.25 6.91 0.51
CA ALA A 26 -1.09 7.01 1.70
C ALA A 26 -2.09 5.84 1.76
N LEU A 27 -2.41 5.38 2.97
CA LEU A 27 -3.50 4.44 3.21
C LEU A 27 -4.57 5.11 4.06
N PHE A 28 -5.83 5.01 3.64
CA PHE A 28 -6.97 5.53 4.40
C PHE A 28 -8.23 4.67 4.22
N TYR A 29 -8.66 3.98 5.29
CA TYR A 29 -9.80 3.05 5.30
C TYR A 29 -11.02 3.58 6.07
N GLY A 30 -10.93 4.79 6.62
CA GLY A 30 -12.06 5.47 7.27
C GLY A 30 -13.14 5.94 6.29
N ALA A 31 -14.36 6.16 6.80
CA ALA A 31 -15.52 6.52 5.98
C ALA A 31 -15.50 7.94 5.38
N GLN A 32 -14.68 8.83 5.95
CA GLN A 32 -14.60 10.25 5.58
C GLN A 32 -13.15 10.64 5.27
N PRO A 33 -12.63 10.24 4.09
CA PRO A 33 -11.26 10.55 3.71
C PRO A 33 -11.02 12.06 3.56
N PRO A 34 -9.94 12.63 4.13
CA PRO A 34 -9.58 14.03 3.95
C PRO A 34 -9.03 14.26 2.53
N LEU A 35 -9.93 14.39 1.55
CA LEU A 35 -9.61 14.34 0.12
C LEU A 35 -8.57 15.37 -0.33
N ALA A 36 -8.59 16.58 0.23
CA ALA A 36 -7.67 17.64 -0.17
C ALA A 36 -6.23 17.32 0.26
N GLU A 37 -6.08 16.79 1.47
CA GLU A 37 -4.83 16.34 2.05
C GLU A 37 -4.29 15.10 1.33
N LEU A 38 -5.16 14.13 1.02
CA LEU A 38 -4.80 12.90 0.32
C LEU A 38 -4.31 13.13 -1.12
N ARG A 39 -4.72 14.22 -1.78
CA ARG A 39 -4.24 14.56 -3.13
C ARG A 39 -2.76 14.93 -3.20
N ALA A 40 -2.10 15.12 -2.05
CA ALA A 40 -0.67 15.35 -2.00
C ALA A 40 0.16 14.09 -2.30
N PHE A 41 -0.47 12.90 -2.33
CA PHE A 41 0.19 11.62 -2.53
C PHE A 41 -0.04 11.09 -3.95
N ASP A 42 0.98 10.45 -4.53
CA ASP A 42 0.91 9.83 -5.86
C ASP A 42 -0.15 8.71 -5.90
N VAL A 43 -0.20 7.93 -4.83
CA VAL A 43 -1.16 6.84 -4.65
C VAL A 43 -1.85 6.94 -3.29
N VAL A 44 -3.16 6.73 -3.30
CA VAL A 44 -3.95 6.61 -2.08
C VAL A 44 -4.69 5.27 -2.10
N VAL A 45 -4.32 4.37 -1.21
CA VAL A 45 -5.00 3.09 -1.02
C VAL A 45 -6.21 3.31 -0.10
N VAL A 46 -7.38 2.90 -0.57
CA VAL A 46 -8.64 3.02 0.18
C VAL A 46 -9.35 1.67 0.28
N ASP A 47 -10.17 1.51 1.33
CA ASP A 47 -11.15 0.44 1.38
C ASP A 47 -12.35 0.84 0.51
N PRO A 48 -12.59 0.14 -0.63
CA PRO A 48 -13.67 0.49 -1.54
C PRO A 48 -15.07 0.32 -0.93
N ASN A 49 -15.21 -0.40 0.19
CA ASN A 49 -16.51 -0.57 0.86
C ASN A 49 -16.84 0.58 1.83
N HIS A 50 -15.84 1.31 2.31
CA HIS A 50 -16.03 2.34 3.34
C HIS A 50 -15.88 3.75 2.80
N ALA A 51 -15.13 3.94 1.72
CA ALA A 51 -14.78 5.27 1.28
C ALA A 51 -15.89 5.91 0.43
N ASN A 52 -16.38 7.09 0.84
CA ASN A 52 -17.25 7.95 0.03
C ASN A 52 -16.48 8.66 -1.10
N ILE A 53 -15.64 7.91 -1.80
CA ILE A 53 -14.69 8.40 -2.80
C ILE A 53 -14.70 7.44 -3.99
N SER A 54 -14.59 7.97 -5.21
CA SER A 54 -14.48 7.13 -6.40
C SER A 54 -13.37 7.61 -7.31
N PRO A 55 -12.72 6.69 -8.07
CA PRO A 55 -11.67 7.05 -9.01
C PRO A 55 -12.10 8.15 -9.99
N GLN A 56 -13.35 8.13 -10.43
CA GLN A 56 -13.91 9.09 -11.40
C GLN A 56 -13.85 10.56 -10.93
N HIS A 57 -14.02 10.82 -9.63
CA HIS A 57 -14.05 12.18 -9.08
C HIS A 57 -12.75 12.58 -8.36
N TYR A 58 -11.90 11.59 -8.04
CA TYR A 58 -10.67 11.82 -7.32
C TYR A 58 -9.43 11.81 -8.21
N ASN A 59 -9.33 10.82 -9.12
CA ASN A 59 -8.07 10.55 -9.81
C ASN A 59 -7.66 11.72 -10.71
N SER A 60 -6.36 12.01 -10.71
CA SER A 60 -5.71 12.99 -11.56
C SER A 60 -4.34 12.46 -12.01
N PRO A 61 -3.67 13.08 -13.00
CA PRO A 61 -2.32 12.65 -13.38
C PRO A 61 -1.30 12.59 -12.24
N TYR A 62 -1.58 13.24 -11.10
CA TYR A 62 -0.69 13.38 -9.95
C TYR A 62 -1.15 12.60 -8.70
N SER A 63 -2.36 12.05 -8.68
CA SER A 63 -2.86 11.28 -7.53
C SER A 63 -3.91 10.27 -7.97
N GLN A 64 -3.69 9.00 -7.68
CA GLN A 64 -4.54 7.89 -8.13
C GLN A 64 -5.01 7.05 -6.94
N LEU A 65 -6.30 6.68 -6.93
CA LEU A 65 -6.81 5.71 -5.98
C LEU A 65 -6.43 4.28 -6.34
N PHE A 66 -5.97 3.54 -5.33
CA PHE A 66 -5.80 2.10 -5.36
C PHE A 66 -6.83 1.48 -4.41
N ALA A 67 -7.38 0.33 -4.79
CA ALA A 67 -8.34 -0.39 -3.94
C ALA A 67 -7.63 -1.45 -3.10
N TYR A 68 -7.95 -1.51 -1.82
CA TYR A 68 -7.61 -2.63 -0.95
C TYR A 68 -8.37 -3.90 -1.39
N ALA A 69 -7.66 -5.03 -1.46
CA ALA A 69 -8.27 -6.34 -1.69
C ALA A 69 -7.50 -7.44 -0.93
N SER A 70 -8.18 -8.11 0.00
CA SER A 70 -7.64 -9.25 0.74
C SER A 70 -7.70 -10.53 -0.11
N VAL A 71 -6.54 -11.13 -0.42
CA VAL A 71 -6.42 -12.33 -1.29
C VAL A 71 -6.44 -13.63 -0.49
N GLY A 72 -5.73 -13.65 0.63
CA GLY A 72 -5.59 -14.82 1.50
C GLY A 72 -6.76 -15.02 2.45
N GLU A 73 -7.57 -13.98 2.67
CA GLU A 73 -8.67 -14.00 3.63
C GLU A 73 -9.93 -13.34 3.06
N ALA A 74 -11.08 -13.63 3.67
CA ALA A 74 -12.33 -12.95 3.38
C ALA A 74 -13.05 -12.60 4.67
N HIS A 75 -13.46 -11.34 4.81
CA HIS A 75 -14.26 -10.89 5.93
C HIS A 75 -15.74 -11.26 5.71
N PRO A 76 -16.49 -11.73 6.73
CA PRO A 76 -17.90 -12.12 6.57
C PRO A 76 -18.83 -11.01 6.08
N SER A 77 -18.46 -9.74 6.26
CA SER A 77 -19.25 -8.60 5.74
C SER A 77 -19.00 -8.29 4.27
N SER A 78 -17.96 -8.86 3.64
CA SER A 78 -17.67 -8.62 2.23
C SER A 78 -18.83 -9.09 1.35
N ALA A 79 -19.23 -8.28 0.37
CA ALA A 79 -20.38 -8.59 -0.50
C ALA A 79 -20.24 -9.92 -1.25
N TYR A 80 -19.01 -10.33 -1.56
CA TYR A 80 -18.69 -11.59 -2.24
C TYR A 80 -18.57 -12.79 -1.30
N PHE A 81 -18.57 -12.62 0.03
CA PHE A 81 -18.30 -13.72 0.98
C PHE A 81 -19.26 -14.89 0.80
N LYS A 82 -20.56 -14.61 0.63
CA LYS A 82 -21.60 -15.63 0.43
C LYS A 82 -21.48 -16.41 -0.89
N GLN A 83 -20.70 -15.88 -1.83
CA GLN A 83 -20.44 -16.51 -3.13
C GLN A 83 -19.23 -17.47 -3.07
N ILE A 84 -18.44 -17.43 -1.98
CA ILE A 84 -17.29 -18.32 -1.80
C ILE A 84 -17.79 -19.72 -1.43
N PRO A 85 -17.42 -20.77 -2.20
CA PRO A 85 -17.68 -22.15 -1.84
C PRO A 85 -17.15 -22.49 -0.45
N GLN A 86 -17.99 -23.12 0.39
CA GLN A 86 -17.64 -23.46 1.77
C GLN A 86 -16.36 -24.30 1.88
N ALA A 87 -16.07 -25.14 0.88
CA ALA A 87 -14.86 -25.96 0.84
C ALA A 87 -13.55 -25.15 0.79
N TRP A 88 -13.60 -23.90 0.32
CA TRP A 88 -12.43 -23.02 0.24
C TRP A 88 -12.21 -22.22 1.53
N LEU A 89 -13.18 -22.20 2.45
CA LEU A 89 -13.08 -21.52 3.74
C LEU A 89 -12.40 -22.46 4.76
N LYS A 90 -11.17 -22.16 5.19
CA LYS A 90 -10.33 -23.12 5.95
C LYS A 90 -10.28 -22.90 7.44
N SER A 91 -10.01 -21.68 7.88
CA SER A 91 -9.82 -21.37 9.30
C SER A 91 -10.21 -19.93 9.59
N GLN A 92 -10.63 -19.66 10.82
CA GLN A 92 -10.84 -18.29 11.29
C GLN A 92 -9.51 -17.67 11.69
N ASN A 93 -9.32 -16.41 11.33
CA ASN A 93 -8.30 -15.53 11.89
C ASN A 93 -8.99 -14.59 12.89
N HIS A 94 -9.00 -15.00 14.17
CA HIS A 94 -9.74 -14.29 15.22
C HIS A 94 -9.26 -12.85 15.45
N ALA A 95 -7.99 -12.56 15.15
CA ALA A 95 -7.43 -11.22 15.31
C ALA A 95 -8.10 -10.19 14.39
N TRP A 96 -8.55 -10.64 13.21
CA TRP A 96 -9.13 -9.79 12.16
C TRP A 96 -10.58 -10.16 11.79
N GLN A 97 -11.16 -11.13 12.50
CA GLN A 97 -12.53 -11.62 12.29
C GLN A 97 -12.79 -12.06 10.83
N SER A 98 -11.75 -12.55 10.18
CA SER A 98 -11.74 -12.98 8.78
C SER A 98 -11.59 -14.49 8.69
N THR A 99 -11.90 -15.04 7.50
CA THR A 99 -11.74 -16.46 7.20
C THR A 99 -10.62 -16.65 6.19
N ILE A 100 -9.65 -17.50 6.50
CA ILE A 100 -8.53 -17.87 5.63
C ILE A 100 -9.05 -18.72 4.48
N ILE A 101 -8.65 -18.34 3.26
CA ILE A 101 -9.05 -18.97 2.00
C ILE A 101 -7.99 -19.99 1.57
N ASP A 102 -8.44 -21.15 1.10
CA ASP A 102 -7.62 -22.15 0.44
C ASP A 102 -7.13 -21.65 -0.92
N GLN A 103 -5.89 -21.21 -0.98
CA GLN A 103 -5.29 -20.72 -2.22
C GLN A 103 -5.09 -21.84 -3.24
N SER A 104 -5.05 -23.10 -2.80
CA SER A 104 -4.88 -24.26 -3.69
C SER A 104 -6.16 -24.65 -4.43
N ALA A 105 -7.30 -24.02 -4.13
CA ALA A 105 -8.54 -24.24 -4.86
C ALA A 105 -8.39 -23.79 -6.34
N PRO A 106 -8.63 -24.67 -7.33
CA PRO A 106 -8.29 -24.42 -8.73
C PRO A 106 -9.06 -23.24 -9.34
N ASP A 107 -10.29 -23.00 -8.87
CA ASP A 107 -11.13 -21.91 -9.37
C ASP A 107 -10.94 -20.60 -8.60
N TRP A 108 -10.17 -20.59 -7.50
CA TRP A 108 -9.94 -19.38 -6.70
C TRP A 108 -9.31 -18.23 -7.50
N PRO A 109 -8.29 -18.43 -8.36
CA PRO A 109 -7.74 -17.37 -9.19
C PRO A 109 -8.78 -16.65 -10.06
N GLN A 110 -9.65 -17.42 -10.72
CA GLN A 110 -10.69 -16.85 -11.57
C GLN A 110 -11.82 -16.23 -10.76
N PHE A 111 -12.21 -16.86 -9.64
CA PHE A 111 -13.18 -16.29 -8.71
C PHE A 111 -12.71 -14.92 -8.21
N PHE A 112 -11.46 -14.82 -7.74
CA PHE A 112 -10.90 -13.57 -7.22
C PHE A 112 -10.83 -12.49 -8.30
N ALA A 113 -10.30 -12.81 -9.49
CA ALA A 113 -10.25 -11.88 -10.60
C ALA A 113 -11.65 -11.39 -11.01
N ASN A 114 -12.63 -12.29 -11.11
CA ASN A 114 -13.96 -11.96 -11.63
C ASN A 114 -14.87 -11.29 -10.59
N THR A 115 -14.79 -11.71 -9.34
CA THR A 115 -15.77 -11.34 -8.30
C THR A 115 -15.25 -10.23 -7.39
N VAL A 116 -13.93 -10.11 -7.26
CA VAL A 116 -13.30 -9.09 -6.40
C VAL A 116 -12.70 -7.97 -7.26
N ILE A 117 -11.84 -8.31 -8.22
CA ILE A 117 -11.10 -7.29 -8.98
C ILE A 117 -11.93 -6.65 -10.11
N ALA A 118 -12.72 -7.43 -10.86
CA ALA A 118 -13.47 -6.90 -12.00
C ALA A 118 -14.45 -5.76 -11.62
N PRO A 119 -15.24 -5.87 -10.54
CA PRO A 119 -16.13 -4.78 -10.13
C PRO A 119 -15.37 -3.51 -9.74
N LEU A 120 -14.19 -3.64 -9.11
CA LEU A 120 -13.34 -2.51 -8.77
C LEU A 120 -12.73 -1.87 -10.03
N TRP A 121 -12.33 -2.68 -11.01
CA TRP A 121 -11.87 -2.19 -12.30
C TRP A 121 -12.95 -1.39 -13.04
N GLU A 122 -14.20 -1.86 -13.01
CA GLU A 122 -15.37 -1.18 -13.58
C GLU A 122 -15.65 0.16 -12.89
N GLN A 123 -15.41 0.27 -11.58
CA GLN A 123 -15.48 1.54 -10.84
C GLN A 123 -14.36 2.53 -11.19
N GLY A 124 -13.35 2.10 -11.95
CA GLY A 124 -12.26 2.94 -12.45
C GLY A 124 -10.92 2.76 -11.74
N TYR A 125 -10.80 1.85 -10.77
CA TYR A 125 -9.52 1.54 -10.15
C TYR A 125 -8.56 0.91 -11.17
N ARG A 126 -7.30 1.32 -11.14
CA ARG A 126 -6.21 0.76 -12.00
C ARG A 126 -5.02 0.25 -11.19
N GLY A 127 -5.12 0.32 -9.86
CA GLY A 127 -4.16 -0.26 -8.96
C GLY A 127 -4.84 -0.91 -7.76
N PHE A 128 -4.19 -1.94 -7.23
CA PHE A 128 -4.74 -2.80 -6.18
C PHE A 128 -3.67 -3.07 -5.13
N PHE A 129 -4.03 -2.88 -3.86
CA PHE A 129 -3.23 -3.31 -2.72
C PHE A 129 -3.70 -4.71 -2.33
N LEU A 130 -2.87 -5.71 -2.62
CA LEU A 130 -3.16 -7.12 -2.41
C LEU A 130 -2.64 -7.55 -1.04
N ASP A 131 -3.57 -7.78 -0.14
CA ASP A 131 -3.26 -8.07 1.26
C ASP A 131 -3.36 -9.57 1.58
N THR A 132 -2.87 -9.97 2.76
CA THR A 132 -2.94 -11.34 3.32
C THR A 132 -2.25 -12.40 2.46
N LEU A 133 -1.21 -12.01 1.71
CA LEU A 133 -0.45 -12.92 0.84
C LEU A 133 0.36 -13.98 1.60
N ASP A 134 0.40 -13.92 2.92
CA ASP A 134 1.09 -14.85 3.82
C ASP A 134 0.14 -15.58 4.81
N SER A 135 -1.17 -15.31 4.79
CA SER A 135 -2.13 -15.93 5.72
C SER A 135 -2.20 -17.46 5.62
N TYR A 136 -1.83 -18.03 4.47
CA TYR A 136 -1.74 -19.48 4.29
C TYR A 136 -0.77 -20.14 5.27
N GLN A 137 0.23 -19.42 5.79
CA GLN A 137 1.17 -19.95 6.78
C GLN A 137 0.49 -20.37 8.09
N LEU A 138 -0.69 -19.82 8.39
CA LEU A 138 -1.49 -20.20 9.55
C LEU A 138 -2.12 -21.58 9.40
N ILE A 139 -2.35 -22.07 8.17
CA ILE A 139 -2.98 -23.37 7.90
C ILE A 139 -2.03 -24.42 7.31
N ALA A 140 -1.04 -24.01 6.51
CA ALA A 140 -0.09 -24.91 5.87
C ALA A 140 1.11 -25.22 6.80
N LYS A 141 1.25 -26.49 7.19
CA LYS A 141 2.25 -26.93 8.18
C LYS A 141 3.43 -27.68 7.57
N THR A 142 3.26 -28.27 6.39
CA THR A 142 4.35 -28.93 5.66
C THR A 142 4.86 -28.09 4.48
N PRO A 143 6.10 -28.29 4.03
CA PRO A 143 6.62 -27.64 2.83
C PRO A 143 5.74 -27.84 1.60
N GLU A 144 5.18 -29.04 1.42
CA GLU A 144 4.31 -29.38 0.28
C GLU A 144 3.00 -28.60 0.32
N GLN A 145 2.39 -28.47 1.50
CA GLN A 145 1.19 -27.66 1.69
C GLN A 145 1.47 -26.19 1.40
N LYS A 146 2.61 -25.67 1.89
CA LYS A 146 3.01 -24.28 1.62
C LYS A 146 3.21 -24.03 0.12
N ALA A 147 3.92 -24.93 -0.55
CA ALA A 147 4.14 -24.84 -1.99
C ALA A 147 2.83 -24.86 -2.81
N GLN A 148 1.83 -25.65 -2.39
CA GLN A 148 0.51 -25.65 -3.01
C GLN A 148 -0.23 -24.32 -2.85
N GLN A 149 -0.19 -23.73 -1.65
CA GLN A 149 -0.81 -22.42 -1.40
C GLN A 149 -0.11 -21.30 -2.17
N GLU A 150 1.23 -21.31 -2.19
CA GLU A 150 2.06 -20.38 -2.96
C GLU A 150 1.80 -20.49 -4.47
N ALA A 151 1.65 -21.71 -5.00
CA ALA A 151 1.25 -21.93 -6.40
C ALA A 151 -0.12 -21.33 -6.71
N GLY A 152 -1.06 -21.46 -5.79
CA GLY A 152 -2.37 -20.82 -5.81
C GLY A 152 -2.29 -19.30 -5.90
N LEU A 153 -1.58 -18.68 -4.94
CA LEU A 153 -1.39 -17.22 -4.90
C LEU A 153 -0.75 -16.68 -6.19
N LYS A 154 0.31 -17.34 -6.68
CA LYS A 154 0.94 -16.98 -7.97
C LYS A 154 -0.07 -17.06 -9.12
N SER A 155 -0.98 -18.03 -9.10
CA SER A 155 -2.02 -18.17 -10.11
C SER A 155 -3.05 -17.04 -10.03
N VAL A 156 -3.42 -16.58 -8.83
CA VAL A 156 -4.27 -15.38 -8.64
C VAL A 156 -3.60 -14.15 -9.27
N ILE A 157 -2.33 -13.89 -8.94
CA ILE A 157 -1.58 -12.75 -9.50
C ILE A 157 -1.55 -12.81 -11.02
N ARG A 158 -1.23 -13.98 -11.59
CA ARG A 158 -1.18 -14.18 -13.04
C ARG A 158 -2.55 -13.99 -13.69
N ALA A 159 -3.63 -14.45 -13.06
CA ALA A 159 -4.99 -14.25 -13.57
C ALA A 159 -5.37 -12.76 -13.65
N ILE A 160 -5.03 -11.99 -12.61
CA ILE A 160 -5.24 -10.52 -12.59
C ILE A 160 -4.47 -9.88 -13.74
N LYS A 161 -3.16 -10.16 -13.85
CA LYS A 161 -2.30 -9.54 -14.87
C LYS A 161 -2.61 -10.00 -16.29
N GLN A 162 -3.10 -11.22 -16.47
CA GLN A 162 -3.55 -11.69 -17.78
C GLN A 162 -4.77 -10.91 -18.26
N ARG A 163 -5.71 -10.62 -17.35
CA ARG A 163 -6.93 -9.87 -17.69
C ARG A 163 -6.70 -8.36 -17.76
N TRP A 164 -5.84 -7.84 -16.88
CA TRP A 164 -5.48 -6.42 -16.81
C TRP A 164 -3.96 -6.24 -16.76
N PRO A 165 -3.26 -6.31 -17.90
CA PRO A 165 -1.81 -6.21 -17.96
C PRO A 165 -1.24 -4.91 -17.38
N GLU A 166 -2.00 -3.83 -17.44
CA GLU A 166 -1.61 -2.50 -16.92
C GLU A 166 -1.93 -2.30 -15.42
N ALA A 167 -2.60 -3.25 -14.77
CA ALA A 167 -2.94 -3.12 -13.36
C ALA A 167 -1.65 -3.03 -12.51
N LYS A 168 -1.56 -1.98 -11.69
CA LYS A 168 -0.46 -1.82 -10.72
C LYS A 168 -0.79 -2.57 -9.44
N LEU A 169 0.07 -3.48 -9.02
CA LEU A 169 -0.18 -4.32 -7.85
C LEU A 169 0.81 -3.99 -6.74
N ILE A 170 0.32 -3.59 -5.57
CA ILE A 170 1.11 -3.48 -4.35
C ILE A 170 0.93 -4.79 -3.58
N PHE A 171 2.01 -5.52 -3.33
CA PHE A 171 1.94 -6.76 -2.56
C PHE A 171 2.21 -6.45 -1.09
N ASN A 172 1.26 -6.71 -0.19
CA ASN A 172 1.58 -6.71 1.24
C ASN A 172 2.28 -8.02 1.58
N ARG A 173 3.60 -7.93 1.82
CA ARG A 173 4.51 -9.06 2.00
C ARG A 173 4.54 -9.99 0.78
N GLY A 174 4.05 -11.22 0.91
CA GLY A 174 4.11 -12.24 -0.15
C GLY A 174 5.54 -12.61 -0.57
N PHE A 175 6.48 -12.58 0.37
CA PHE A 175 7.91 -12.71 0.07
C PHE A 175 8.29 -14.04 -0.59
N GLU A 176 7.56 -15.11 -0.26
CA GLU A 176 7.76 -16.46 -0.74
C GLU A 176 7.42 -16.62 -2.23
N ILE A 177 6.48 -15.81 -2.75
CA ILE A 177 6.06 -15.87 -4.15
C ILE A 177 6.84 -14.92 -5.07
N LEU A 178 7.46 -13.88 -4.52
CA LEU A 178 8.22 -12.87 -5.28
C LEU A 178 9.26 -13.45 -6.25
N PRO A 179 10.02 -14.51 -5.93
CA PRO A 179 10.98 -15.09 -6.89
C PRO A 179 10.38 -15.41 -8.27
N GLU A 180 9.08 -15.75 -8.34
CA GLU A 180 8.41 -16.09 -9.59
C GLU A 180 7.46 -15.03 -10.14
N VAL A 181 7.06 -14.04 -9.34
CA VAL A 181 6.05 -13.03 -9.74
C VAL A 181 6.45 -11.58 -9.46
N HIS A 182 7.71 -11.30 -9.08
CA HIS A 182 8.18 -9.94 -8.81
C HIS A 182 7.96 -8.99 -10.01
N ASN A 183 8.11 -9.47 -11.24
CA ASN A 183 7.87 -8.69 -12.46
C ASN A 183 6.40 -8.30 -12.68
N LEU A 184 5.48 -8.87 -11.89
CA LEU A 184 4.05 -8.55 -11.90
C LEU A 184 3.67 -7.55 -10.79
N ALA A 185 4.56 -7.33 -9.82
CA ALA A 185 4.38 -6.35 -8.76
C ALA A 185 4.82 -4.96 -9.24
N TRP A 186 4.12 -3.93 -8.75
CA TRP A 186 4.51 -2.53 -8.91
C TRP A 186 5.30 -2.03 -7.68
N MET A 187 4.99 -2.56 -6.50
CA MET A 187 5.63 -2.22 -5.22
C MET A 187 5.40 -3.35 -4.22
N VAL A 188 6.27 -3.47 -3.22
CA VAL A 188 6.08 -4.37 -2.07
C VAL A 188 5.87 -3.54 -0.80
N ALA A 189 4.80 -3.83 -0.07
CA ALA A 189 4.52 -3.27 1.24
C ALA A 189 4.89 -4.27 2.36
N ALA A 190 5.18 -3.79 3.56
CA ALA A 190 5.31 -4.64 4.75
C ALA A 190 4.93 -3.91 6.04
N GLU A 191 4.41 -4.68 6.99
CA GLU A 191 3.97 -4.21 8.31
C GLU A 191 4.55 -5.13 9.39
N SER A 192 5.17 -4.65 10.47
CA SER A 192 5.68 -3.30 10.69
C SER A 192 7.18 -3.39 11.00
N LEU A 193 7.91 -2.31 10.77
CA LEU A 193 9.37 -2.30 10.89
C LEU A 193 9.84 -1.81 12.25
N TYR A 194 9.32 -0.70 12.77
CA TYR A 194 9.73 -0.13 14.06
C TYR A 194 8.60 -0.09 15.08
N GLN A 195 7.40 0.35 14.67
CA GLN A 195 6.22 0.51 15.50
C GLN A 195 5.09 -0.33 14.93
N GLY A 196 4.61 -1.31 15.69
CA GLY A 196 3.62 -2.27 15.25
C GLY A 196 2.34 -2.22 16.07
N TRP A 197 1.33 -2.93 15.56
CA TRP A 197 0.07 -3.17 16.23
C TRP A 197 -0.10 -4.66 16.51
N ASN A 198 -0.36 -5.00 17.76
CA ASN A 198 -0.71 -6.36 18.14
C ASN A 198 -2.23 -6.52 18.11
N ALA A 199 -2.77 -7.12 17.04
CA ALA A 199 -4.21 -7.31 16.88
C ALA A 199 -4.84 -8.22 17.95
N ASN A 200 -4.08 -9.15 18.54
CA ASN A 200 -4.59 -10.04 19.60
C ASN A 200 -4.79 -9.31 20.93
N THR A 201 -3.85 -8.44 21.29
CA THR A 201 -3.90 -7.69 22.57
C THR A 201 -4.45 -6.28 22.41
N GLN A 202 -4.68 -5.84 21.17
CA GLN A 202 -5.09 -4.50 20.77
C GLN A 202 -4.19 -3.41 21.38
N ARG A 203 -2.87 -3.59 21.21
CA ARG A 203 -1.86 -2.66 21.74
C ARG A 203 -0.83 -2.28 20.69
N TYR A 204 -0.43 -1.02 20.74
CA TYR A 204 0.79 -0.54 20.09
C TYR A 204 1.99 -1.15 20.80
N GLN A 205 2.98 -1.59 20.02
CA GLN A 205 4.21 -2.15 20.54
C GLN A 205 5.37 -1.84 19.60
N ALA A 206 6.56 -1.63 20.16
CA ALA A 206 7.76 -1.61 19.36
C ALA A 206 7.99 -3.00 18.73
N VAL A 207 8.43 -3.02 17.48
CA VAL A 207 8.86 -4.25 16.82
C VAL A 207 10.16 -4.74 17.48
N SER A 208 10.29 -6.04 17.68
CA SER A 208 11.47 -6.60 18.34
C SER A 208 12.72 -6.37 17.49
N ALA A 209 13.90 -6.29 18.12
CA ALA A 209 15.15 -6.09 17.39
C ALA A 209 15.42 -7.23 16.38
N ALA A 210 15.01 -8.46 16.71
CA ALA A 210 15.15 -9.61 15.82
C ALA A 210 14.24 -9.48 14.59
N ASP A 211 12.96 -9.15 14.79
CA ASP A 211 12.01 -8.98 13.69
C ASP A 211 12.36 -7.78 12.82
N ASN A 212 12.78 -6.66 13.42
CA ASN A 212 13.26 -5.49 12.70
C ASN A 212 14.48 -5.83 11.83
N THR A 213 15.48 -6.53 12.39
CA THR A 213 16.69 -6.92 11.66
C THR A 213 16.35 -7.84 10.50
N TRP A 214 15.53 -8.87 10.76
CA TRP A 214 15.09 -9.82 9.75
C TRP A 214 14.32 -9.14 8.62
N LEU A 215 13.32 -8.31 8.97
CA LEU A 215 12.48 -7.63 7.98
C LEU A 215 13.27 -6.57 7.20
N SER A 216 14.12 -5.79 7.86
CA SER A 216 14.99 -4.81 7.20
C SER A 216 15.86 -5.47 6.13
N GLN A 217 16.53 -6.57 6.48
CA GLN A 217 17.37 -7.30 5.54
C GLN A 217 16.53 -7.87 4.39
N LYS A 218 15.37 -8.46 4.70
CA LYS A 218 14.48 -9.03 3.69
C LYS A 218 14.00 -7.98 2.67
N LEU A 219 13.64 -6.80 3.15
CA LEU A 219 13.18 -5.70 2.29
C LEU A 219 14.33 -5.10 1.47
N LEU A 220 15.53 -4.98 2.05
CA LEU A 220 16.72 -4.55 1.31
C LEU A 220 17.06 -5.54 0.20
N ASP A 221 17.01 -6.84 0.47
CA ASP A 221 17.25 -7.88 -0.54
C ASP A 221 16.23 -7.79 -1.68
N ILE A 222 14.94 -7.63 -1.37
CA ILE A 222 13.87 -7.47 -2.37
C ILE A 222 14.10 -6.22 -3.21
N HIS A 223 14.40 -5.10 -2.56
CA HIS A 223 14.65 -3.82 -3.23
C HIS A 223 15.84 -3.94 -4.18
N GLN A 224 16.96 -4.52 -3.74
CA GLN A 224 18.17 -4.66 -4.54
C GLN A 224 18.04 -5.71 -5.64
N GLN A 225 17.44 -6.86 -5.35
CA GLN A 225 17.35 -7.98 -6.29
C GLN A 225 16.31 -7.74 -7.37
N TYR A 226 15.15 -7.20 -7.01
CA TYR A 226 14.02 -7.04 -7.94
C TYR A 226 13.79 -5.61 -8.39
N GLN A 227 14.55 -4.64 -7.85
CA GLN A 227 14.42 -3.21 -8.18
C GLN A 227 12.98 -2.70 -7.94
N LEU A 228 12.31 -3.27 -6.94
CA LEU A 228 10.95 -2.89 -6.56
C LEU A 228 10.99 -1.80 -5.49
N PRO A 229 10.16 -0.74 -5.62
CA PRO A 229 9.89 0.18 -4.52
C PRO A 229 9.34 -0.57 -3.30
N ILE A 230 9.72 -0.11 -2.11
CA ILE A 230 9.27 -0.66 -0.83
C ILE A 230 8.44 0.39 -0.09
N LEU A 231 7.29 -0.02 0.42
CA LEU A 231 6.46 0.73 1.35
C LEU A 231 6.47 0.04 2.72
N VAL A 232 6.74 0.77 3.78
CA VAL A 232 6.65 0.29 5.16
C VAL A 232 5.49 0.98 5.86
N ILE A 233 4.60 0.18 6.43
CA ILE A 233 3.43 0.67 7.18
C ILE A 233 3.66 0.37 8.67
N ASP A 234 3.74 1.43 9.45
CA ASP A 234 3.98 1.39 10.89
C ASP A 234 2.82 2.03 11.65
N TYR A 235 2.61 1.54 12.87
CA TYR A 235 1.46 1.91 13.68
C TYR A 235 1.85 2.70 14.92
N VAL A 236 1.41 3.95 14.97
CA VAL A 236 1.64 4.89 16.08
C VAL A 236 0.32 5.56 16.47
N PRO A 237 0.02 5.76 17.77
CA PRO A 237 -1.16 6.50 18.18
C PRO A 237 -1.21 7.91 17.55
N SER A 238 -2.37 8.35 17.09
CA SER A 238 -2.53 9.63 16.38
C SER A 238 -2.05 10.85 17.18
N GLN A 239 -2.03 10.77 18.51
CA GLN A 239 -1.55 11.82 19.41
C GLN A 239 -0.01 11.90 19.48
N GLN A 240 0.71 10.84 19.09
CA GLN A 240 2.17 10.76 19.17
C GLN A 240 2.83 11.14 17.84
N ARG A 241 2.54 12.34 17.35
CA ARG A 241 2.98 12.80 16.03
C ARG A 241 4.50 12.84 15.88
N ASP A 242 5.24 13.22 16.93
CA ASP A 242 6.71 13.26 16.89
C ASP A 242 7.31 11.87 16.75
N LEU A 243 6.75 10.87 17.44
CA LEU A 243 7.15 9.47 17.26
C LEU A 243 6.87 9.01 15.83
N ALA A 244 5.70 9.33 15.27
CA ALA A 244 5.38 8.97 13.90
C ALA A 244 6.35 9.63 12.89
N LYS A 245 6.74 10.90 13.10
CA LYS A 245 7.75 11.59 12.27
C LYS A 245 9.12 10.91 12.38
N GLN A 246 9.54 10.56 13.60
CA GLN A 246 10.81 9.87 13.82
C GLN A 246 10.82 8.48 13.15
N THR A 247 9.72 7.73 13.27
CA THR A 247 9.55 6.42 12.62
C THR A 247 9.63 6.55 11.11
N ALA A 248 8.87 7.48 10.50
CA ALA A 248 8.91 7.71 9.06
C ALA A 248 10.32 8.10 8.57
N SER A 249 11.02 8.96 9.32
CA SER A 249 12.41 9.34 9.00
C SER A 249 13.38 8.15 9.09
N ASN A 250 13.19 7.25 10.05
CA ASN A 250 14.05 6.06 10.17
C ASN A 250 13.83 5.07 9.03
N ILE A 251 12.58 4.87 8.60
CA ILE A 251 12.24 4.10 7.41
C ILE A 251 12.88 4.71 6.16
N GLN A 252 12.77 6.03 5.99
CA GLN A 252 13.34 6.75 4.84
C GLN A 252 14.86 6.59 4.73
N LYS A 253 15.58 6.54 5.86
CA LYS A 253 17.04 6.32 5.87
C LYS A 253 17.46 4.98 5.27
N LEU A 254 16.55 4.01 5.20
CA LEU A 254 16.76 2.72 4.53
C LEU A 254 16.46 2.78 3.03
N GLY A 255 15.98 3.91 2.52
CA GLY A 255 15.56 4.09 1.12
C GLY A 255 14.12 3.63 0.84
N PHE A 256 13.32 3.39 1.88
CA PHE A 256 11.93 2.94 1.74
C PHE A 256 10.94 4.08 1.93
N SER A 257 9.77 3.96 1.32
CA SER A 257 8.65 4.83 1.62
C SER A 257 7.97 4.44 2.92
N ALA A 258 7.52 5.44 3.68
CA ALA A 258 6.86 5.25 4.95
C ALA A 258 5.39 5.69 4.88
N TRP A 259 4.52 4.93 5.54
CA TRP A 259 3.21 5.40 5.96
C TRP A 259 3.00 5.04 7.43
N VAL A 260 3.03 6.04 8.31
CA VAL A 260 2.89 5.84 9.75
C VAL A 260 1.55 6.40 10.21
N SER A 261 0.64 5.51 10.63
CA SER A 261 -0.72 5.89 11.04
C SER A 261 -1.24 5.02 12.18
N ASN A 262 -2.54 5.05 12.48
CA ASN A 262 -3.19 4.17 13.44
C ASN A 262 -3.63 2.84 12.78
N PRO A 263 -3.89 1.77 13.54
CA PRO A 263 -4.18 0.44 12.98
C PRO A 263 -5.49 0.36 12.20
N SER A 264 -6.45 1.25 12.48
CA SER A 264 -7.69 1.35 11.71
C SER A 264 -7.51 2.05 10.36
N LEU A 265 -6.36 2.70 10.14
CA LEU A 265 -6.06 3.53 8.97
C LEU A 265 -7.16 4.57 8.70
N ASP A 266 -7.81 5.10 9.73
CA ASP A 266 -8.86 6.11 9.64
C ASP A 266 -8.37 7.52 10.03
N ALA A 267 -7.06 7.66 10.25
CA ALA A 267 -6.38 8.92 10.48
C ALA A 267 -5.41 9.24 9.33
N LEU A 268 -5.24 10.54 9.04
CA LEU A 268 -4.19 11.01 8.13
C LEU A 268 -2.82 10.75 8.77
N GLY A 269 -2.08 9.82 8.20
CA GLY A 269 -0.75 9.41 8.66
C GLY A 269 0.36 10.39 8.31
N ILE A 270 1.59 9.95 8.58
CA ILE A 270 2.82 10.65 8.22
C ILE A 270 3.57 9.81 7.19
N SER A 271 3.95 10.46 6.09
CA SER A 271 4.83 9.89 5.07
C SER A 271 6.22 10.50 5.16
N SER A 272 7.21 9.77 4.65
CA SER A 272 8.58 10.25 4.49
C SER A 272 8.76 11.18 3.28
N GLU A 273 7.91 11.04 2.27
CA GLU A 273 7.98 11.77 0.99
C GLU A 273 7.20 13.09 1.05
N VAL A 274 6.07 13.08 1.77
CA VAL A 274 5.09 14.16 1.75
C VAL A 274 4.71 14.58 3.16
N GLU A 275 5.00 15.84 3.50
CA GLU A 275 4.44 16.48 4.68
C GLU A 275 3.23 17.33 4.28
N VAL A 276 2.03 16.85 4.61
CA VAL A 276 0.81 17.66 4.49
C VAL A 276 0.77 18.65 5.63
N LEU A 277 0.92 19.93 5.30
CA LEU A 277 0.75 21.03 6.24
C LEU A 277 -0.72 21.47 6.25
N PRO A 278 -1.34 21.69 7.42
CA PRO A 278 -2.66 22.27 7.51
C PRO A 278 -2.64 23.70 6.94
N ARG A 279 -3.26 23.89 5.77
CA ARG A 279 -3.35 25.20 5.08
C ARG A 279 -4.75 25.80 5.11
N LYS A 280 -5.67 25.22 5.92
CA LYS A 280 -7.02 25.76 6.10
C LYS A 280 -6.95 26.87 7.15
N VAL A 281 -7.18 28.10 6.71
CA VAL A 281 -7.30 29.28 7.57
C VAL A 281 -8.78 29.60 7.71
N LEU A 282 -9.26 29.71 8.95
CA LEU A 282 -10.59 30.26 9.21
C LEU A 282 -10.50 31.78 9.08
N VAL A 283 -11.25 32.36 8.15
CA VAL A 283 -11.34 33.81 7.98
C VAL A 283 -12.72 34.28 8.41
N ILE A 284 -12.77 35.27 9.31
CA ILE A 284 -14.00 35.99 9.63
C ILE A 284 -14.14 37.10 8.59
N TYR A 285 -15.20 37.03 7.79
CA TYR A 285 -15.44 37.96 6.69
C TYR A 285 -16.77 38.70 6.90
N ASN A 286 -16.71 40.03 6.84
CA ASN A 286 -17.90 40.88 6.84
C ASN A 286 -18.06 41.52 5.44
N PRO A 287 -19.06 41.11 4.64
CA PRO A 287 -19.27 41.67 3.31
C PRO A 287 -19.63 43.16 3.31
N ALA A 288 -20.02 43.73 4.45
CA ALA A 288 -20.26 45.16 4.59
C ALA A 288 -18.95 45.99 4.69
N GLU A 289 -17.83 45.36 5.04
CA GLU A 289 -16.53 46.03 5.22
C GLU A 289 -15.57 45.78 4.06
N ALA A 290 -15.68 44.64 3.37
CA ALA A 290 -14.94 44.33 2.16
C ALA A 290 -15.83 43.53 1.18
N PRO A 291 -15.95 43.92 -0.10
CA PRO A 291 -16.87 43.26 -1.04
C PRO A 291 -16.42 41.87 -1.51
N ASP A 292 -15.14 41.48 -1.29
CA ASP A 292 -14.60 40.14 -1.57
C ASP A 292 -13.36 39.86 -0.68
N LEU A 293 -13.10 38.57 -0.40
CA LEU A 293 -11.86 38.02 0.17
C LEU A 293 -10.65 38.16 -0.77
N HIS A 294 -10.85 38.29 -2.08
CA HIS A 294 -9.81 38.37 -3.11
C HIS A 294 -9.34 39.80 -3.47
N TYR A 295 -9.34 40.75 -2.54
CA TYR A 295 -8.76 42.07 -2.81
C TYR A 295 -7.23 42.04 -2.75
N GLN A 296 -6.58 41.94 -3.91
CA GLN A 296 -5.20 42.38 -4.10
C GLN A 296 -5.21 43.86 -4.50
N ASP A 297 -4.87 44.74 -3.56
CA ASP A 297 -4.25 46.01 -3.94
C ASP A 297 -2.78 45.72 -4.27
N VAL A 298 -2.34 46.22 -5.42
CA VAL A 298 -0.96 46.13 -5.95
C VAL A 298 0.07 46.64 -4.95
#